data_AF-A0A0U1KJ18-F1
#
_entry.id   AF-A0A0U1KJ18-F1
#
_cell.length_a   1.000
_cell.length_b   1.000
_cell.length_c   1.000
_cell.angle_alpha   90.00
_cell.angle_beta   90.00
_cell.angle_gamma   90.00
#
_symmetry.space_group_name_H-M   'P 1'
#
loop_
_entity.id
_entity.type
_entity.pdbx_description
1 polymer ?
#
loop_
_entity_poly.entity_id
_entity_poly.type
_entity_poly.pdbx_seq_one_letter_code
_entity_poly.pdbx_strand_id
1 'polypeptide(L)'
;MKLFLFVILFPLLLIGCSSPNTMEEVFHHKMENNKEIESYELVEMVEEDQVIIFTAYTEEDDNKDQPMLAYFTKPNDKWTWTRTSSCSSEWSGNVGSEPYLWCGTVTEPKYEKVIVGDTEAKLIAMNDGTKRVWYQLSQNKNEEIKAILTDGSEEWLKEVVH
;
A
#
# COMPACT_ATOMS: atom_id res chain seq x y z
N MET A 1 -52.37 -12.68 45.74
CA MET A 1 -51.95 -13.83 44.89
C MET A 1 -51.25 -13.26 43.66
N LYS A 2 -50.11 -13.85 43.30
CA LYS A 2 -49.01 -13.26 42.53
C LYS A 2 -49.39 -12.78 41.12
N LEU A 3 -49.03 -11.54 40.79
CA LEU A 3 -48.86 -11.04 39.43
C LEU A 3 -47.34 -10.97 39.16
N PHE A 4 -46.77 -12.02 38.57
CA PHE A 4 -45.38 -11.99 38.10
C PHE A 4 -45.39 -11.60 36.62
N LEU A 5 -45.24 -10.30 36.37
CA LEU A 5 -44.93 -9.77 35.06
C LEU A 5 -43.44 -10.08 34.79
N PHE A 6 -43.16 -11.16 34.05
CA PHE A 6 -41.82 -11.44 33.55
C PHE A 6 -41.55 -10.48 32.38
N VAL A 7 -40.98 -9.32 32.68
CA VAL A 7 -40.39 -8.43 31.68
C VAL A 7 -39.10 -9.10 31.21
N ILE A 8 -39.16 -9.73 30.03
CA ILE A 8 -37.99 -10.23 29.32
C ILE A 8 -37.17 -9.01 28.90
N LEU A 9 -36.19 -8.66 29.74
CA LEU A 9 -35.16 -7.69 29.43
C LEU A 9 -34.18 -8.37 28.48
N PHE A 10 -34.45 -8.32 27.17
CA PHE A 10 -33.49 -8.71 26.14
C PHE A 10 -32.45 -7.59 26.09
N PRO A 11 -31.20 -7.76 26.56
CA PRO A 11 -30.17 -6.79 26.23
C PRO A 11 -29.97 -6.89 24.72
N LEU A 12 -30.45 -5.86 24.01
CA LEU A 12 -30.02 -5.56 22.66
C LEU A 12 -28.50 -5.42 22.71
N LEU A 13 -27.80 -6.52 22.46
CA LEU A 13 -26.41 -6.49 22.03
C LEU A 13 -26.43 -5.78 20.69
N LEU A 14 -26.39 -4.45 20.74
CA LEU A 14 -25.91 -3.61 19.67
C LEU A 14 -24.46 -4.02 19.47
N ILE A 15 -24.24 -5.10 18.72
CA ILE A 15 -22.98 -5.36 18.04
C ILE A 15 -22.88 -4.22 17.04
N GLY A 16 -22.44 -3.05 17.52
CA GLY A 16 -22.01 -2.00 16.64
C GLY A 16 -20.85 -2.60 15.87
N CYS A 17 -21.02 -2.76 14.56
CA CYS A 17 -19.86 -2.81 13.68
C CYS A 17 -19.10 -1.52 13.97
N SER A 18 -18.06 -1.60 14.80
CA SER A 18 -17.10 -0.52 14.96
C SER A 18 -16.51 -0.32 13.59
N SER A 19 -16.79 0.82 12.97
CA SER A 19 -16.10 1.21 11.73
C SER A 19 -14.59 1.17 12.00
N PRO A 20 -13.78 0.70 11.04
CA PRO A 20 -12.33 0.76 11.14
C PRO A 20 -11.86 2.15 11.56
N ASN A 21 -11.08 2.22 12.64
CA ASN A 21 -10.56 3.44 13.24
C ASN A 21 -9.09 3.67 12.90
N THR A 22 -8.36 2.64 12.42
CA THR A 22 -6.96 2.75 12.00
C THR A 22 -6.78 2.47 10.50
N MET A 23 -5.65 2.89 9.94
CA MET A 23 -5.30 2.63 8.54
C MET A 23 -5.20 1.11 8.27
N GLU A 24 -4.58 0.39 9.20
CA GLU A 24 -4.46 -1.07 9.18
C GLU A 24 -5.82 -1.78 9.24
N GLU A 25 -6.74 -1.33 10.09
CA GLU A 25 -8.10 -1.90 10.15
C GLU A 25 -8.86 -1.67 8.83
N VAL A 26 -8.72 -0.50 8.19
CA VAL A 26 -9.31 -0.23 6.87
C VAL A 26 -8.71 -1.17 5.81
N PHE A 27 -7.41 -1.42 5.89
CA PHE A 27 -6.72 -2.35 5.02
C PHE A 27 -7.28 -3.77 5.16
N HIS A 28 -7.23 -4.36 6.35
CA HIS A 28 -7.73 -5.71 6.59
C HIS A 28 -9.20 -5.86 6.23
N HIS A 29 -10.03 -4.88 6.62
CA HIS A 29 -11.44 -4.89 6.25
C HIS A 29 -11.64 -4.96 4.72
N LYS A 30 -10.87 -4.19 3.95
CA LYS A 30 -11.01 -4.19 2.49
C LYS A 30 -10.51 -5.49 1.85
N MET A 31 -9.44 -6.06 2.38
CA MET A 31 -8.89 -7.33 1.89
C MET A 31 -9.83 -8.51 2.20
N GLU A 32 -10.34 -8.61 3.43
CA GLU A 32 -11.26 -9.67 3.87
C GLU A 32 -12.62 -9.64 3.15
N ASN A 33 -13.05 -8.45 2.72
CA ASN A 33 -14.31 -8.29 1.98
C ASN A 33 -14.14 -8.39 0.46
N ASN A 34 -12.90 -8.55 -0.05
CA ASN A 34 -12.65 -8.77 -1.46
C ASN A 34 -12.66 -10.27 -1.79
N LYS A 35 -13.67 -10.73 -2.54
CA LYS A 35 -13.85 -12.14 -2.88
C LYS A 35 -12.88 -12.67 -3.92
N GLU A 36 -12.19 -11.79 -4.65
CA GLU A 36 -11.20 -12.17 -5.66
C GLU A 36 -9.84 -12.50 -5.01
N ILE A 37 -9.62 -12.02 -3.79
CA ILE A 37 -8.38 -12.22 -3.04
C ILE A 37 -8.51 -13.47 -2.19
N GLU A 38 -7.66 -14.46 -2.46
CA GLU A 38 -7.60 -15.69 -1.67
C GLU A 38 -6.76 -15.50 -0.40
N SER A 39 -5.63 -14.82 -0.54
CA SER A 39 -4.73 -14.53 0.56
C SER A 39 -3.97 -13.23 0.32
N TYR A 40 -3.47 -12.63 1.39
CA TYR A 40 -2.67 -11.41 1.34
C TYR A 40 -1.70 -11.35 2.51
N GLU A 41 -0.66 -10.53 2.35
CA GLU A 41 0.34 -10.29 3.38
C GLU A 41 0.64 -8.79 3.46
N LEU A 42 0.54 -8.22 4.66
CA LEU A 42 1.03 -6.88 4.93
C LEU A 42 2.56 -6.95 5.06
N VAL A 43 3.26 -6.22 4.20
CA VAL A 43 4.73 -6.16 4.20
C VAL A 43 5.21 -5.04 5.11
N GLU A 44 4.68 -3.82 4.90
CA GLU A 44 5.11 -2.65 5.66
C GLU A 44 4.00 -1.60 5.71
N MET A 45 3.91 -0.89 6.84
CA MET A 45 3.00 0.22 7.03
C MET A 45 3.79 1.49 7.34
N VAL A 46 3.69 2.49 6.46
CA VAL A 46 4.36 3.78 6.63
C VAL A 46 3.30 4.85 6.90
N GLU A 47 2.97 5.05 8.18
CA GLU A 47 1.88 5.94 8.60
C GLU A 47 2.11 7.40 8.20
N GLU A 48 3.35 7.90 8.26
CA GLU A 48 3.65 9.30 7.89
C GLU A 48 3.31 9.62 6.42
N ASP A 49 3.46 8.63 5.55
CA ASP A 49 3.18 8.74 4.11
C ASP A 49 1.78 8.23 3.76
N GLN A 50 1.06 7.68 4.75
CA GLN A 50 -0.28 7.11 4.59
C GLN A 50 -0.28 5.98 3.55
N VAL A 51 0.74 5.12 3.63
CA VAL A 51 0.99 4.05 2.67
C VAL A 51 1.04 2.68 3.37
N ILE A 52 0.48 1.66 2.73
CA ILE A 52 0.69 0.24 3.08
C ILE A 52 1.25 -0.48 1.85
N ILE A 53 2.32 -1.23 2.05
CA ILE A 53 2.89 -2.16 1.09
C ILE A 53 2.42 -3.56 1.46
N PHE A 54 1.91 -4.30 0.48
CA PHE A 54 1.35 -5.64 0.68
C PHE A 54 1.51 -6.51 -0.56
N THR A 55 1.35 -7.81 -0.42
CA THR A 55 1.14 -8.74 -1.52
C THR A 55 -0.28 -9.30 -1.45
N ALA A 56 -0.85 -9.66 -2.59
CA ALA A 56 -2.18 -10.26 -2.67
C ALA A 56 -2.18 -11.34 -3.75
N TYR A 57 -2.84 -12.45 -3.44
CA TYR A 57 -2.98 -13.59 -4.32
C TYR A 57 -4.45 -13.74 -4.75
N THR A 58 -4.65 -13.99 -6.04
CA THR A 58 -5.94 -14.25 -6.66
C THR A 58 -5.82 -15.53 -7.51
N GLU A 59 -6.89 -16.31 -7.65
CA GLU A 59 -6.87 -17.56 -8.44
C GLU A 59 -6.36 -17.37 -9.89
N GLU A 60 -6.64 -16.20 -10.48
CA GLU A 60 -6.31 -15.88 -11.87
C GLU A 60 -4.90 -15.31 -12.07
N ASP A 61 -4.17 -15.00 -11.00
CA ASP A 61 -2.85 -14.38 -11.06
C ASP A 61 -1.77 -15.32 -10.49
N ASP A 62 -0.93 -15.86 -11.38
CA ASP A 62 0.19 -16.72 -11.00
C ASP A 62 1.28 -15.98 -10.20
N ASN A 63 1.22 -14.64 -10.13
CA ASN A 63 2.28 -13.80 -9.59
C ASN A 63 2.05 -13.43 -8.11
N LYS A 64 2.04 -14.44 -7.23
CA LYS A 64 1.69 -14.31 -5.79
C LYS A 64 2.52 -13.29 -5.00
N ASP A 65 3.73 -12.99 -5.47
CA ASP A 65 4.71 -12.14 -4.77
C ASP A 65 4.77 -10.72 -5.34
N GLN A 66 3.78 -10.33 -6.15
CA GLN A 66 3.71 -9.01 -6.76
C GLN A 66 3.43 -7.95 -5.68
N PRO A 67 4.36 -7.00 -5.44
CA PRO A 67 4.13 -5.97 -4.46
C PRO A 67 3.08 -4.98 -4.95
N MET A 68 2.19 -4.65 -4.04
CA MET A 68 1.12 -3.68 -4.18
C MET A 68 1.34 -2.57 -3.16
N LEU A 69 0.99 -1.34 -3.53
CA LEU A 69 1.07 -0.18 -2.66
C LEU A 69 -0.30 0.48 -2.60
N ALA A 70 -0.86 0.54 -1.40
CA ALA A 70 -2.13 1.20 -1.10
C ALA A 70 -1.86 2.58 -0.48
N TYR A 71 -2.53 3.61 -1.02
CA TYR A 71 -2.49 4.96 -0.49
C TYR A 71 -3.81 5.32 0.21
N PHE A 72 -3.68 5.86 1.41
CA PHE A 72 -4.78 6.22 2.28
C PHE A 72 -4.85 7.74 2.45
N THR A 73 -6.05 8.22 2.75
CA THR A 73 -6.26 9.60 3.21
C THR A 73 -7.08 9.58 4.47
N LYS A 74 -7.00 10.66 5.26
CA LYS A 74 -7.75 10.79 6.51
C LYS A 74 -8.72 11.98 6.51
N PRO A 75 -9.69 12.07 5.58
CA PRO A 75 -10.68 13.15 5.60
C PRO A 75 -11.56 13.06 6.84
N ASN A 76 -11.74 14.18 7.55
CA ASN A 76 -12.55 14.26 8.77
C ASN A 76 -12.19 13.20 9.83
N ASP A 77 -10.88 12.99 10.04
CA ASP A 77 -10.31 12.02 10.99
C ASP A 77 -10.66 10.55 10.72
N LYS A 78 -11.16 10.22 9.53
CA LYS A 78 -11.49 8.85 9.13
C LYS A 78 -10.58 8.35 8.03
N TRP A 79 -9.90 7.24 8.29
CA TRP A 79 -9.06 6.59 7.28
C TRP A 79 -9.89 6.07 6.13
N THR A 80 -9.41 6.33 4.91
CA THR A 80 -10.04 5.90 3.67
C THR A 80 -8.98 5.36 2.73
N TRP A 81 -9.14 4.11 2.28
CA TRP A 81 -8.34 3.54 1.21
C TRP A 81 -8.72 4.21 -0.11
N THR A 82 -7.85 5.06 -0.64
CA THR A 82 -8.15 5.84 -1.85
C THR A 82 -7.66 5.19 -3.12
N ARG A 83 -6.46 4.58 -3.09
CA ARG A 83 -5.81 4.07 -4.31
C ARG A 83 -4.96 2.85 -4.02
N THR A 84 -4.75 2.05 -5.06
CA THR A 84 -3.80 0.95 -5.08
C THR A 84 -3.06 0.99 -6.41
N SER A 85 -1.76 0.75 -6.38
CA SER A 85 -0.97 0.46 -7.58
C SER A 85 -0.20 -0.83 -7.37
N SER A 86 0.07 -1.54 -8.46
CA SER A 86 1.14 -2.52 -8.45
C SER A 86 2.48 -1.85 -8.69
N CYS A 87 3.52 -2.37 -8.03
CA CYS A 87 4.90 -1.96 -8.18
C CYS A 87 5.73 -3.01 -8.94
N SER A 88 5.08 -3.92 -9.70
CA SER A 88 5.73 -5.02 -10.43
C SER A 88 6.43 -4.65 -11.73
N SER A 89 6.05 -3.51 -12.32
CA SER A 89 6.72 -2.97 -13.50
C SER A 89 7.57 -1.79 -13.09
N GLU A 90 8.72 -1.62 -13.75
CA GLU A 90 9.73 -0.61 -13.41
C GLU A 90 9.18 0.83 -13.38
N TRP A 91 8.03 1.12 -14.03
CA TRP A 91 7.54 2.48 -14.29
C TRP A 91 6.09 2.69 -13.88
N SER A 92 5.83 2.64 -12.57
CA SER A 92 4.93 3.55 -11.86
C SER A 92 3.83 4.22 -12.71
N GLY A 93 2.64 3.64 -12.68
CA GLY A 93 1.44 4.34 -13.12
C GLY A 93 1.14 5.50 -12.16
N ASN A 94 0.90 6.68 -12.71
CA ASN A 94 0.22 7.74 -11.98
C ASN A 94 -1.20 7.27 -11.64
N VAL A 95 -1.48 7.07 -10.36
CA VAL A 95 -2.85 6.77 -9.92
C VAL A 95 -3.43 8.03 -9.30
N GLY A 96 -4.35 8.69 -10.01
CA GLY A 96 -5.25 9.74 -9.49
C GLY A 96 -4.74 11.18 -9.53
N SER A 97 -5.20 12.00 -8.59
CA SER A 97 -4.79 13.40 -8.38
C SER A 97 -3.61 13.49 -7.41
N GLU A 98 -3.00 14.65 -7.26
CA GLU A 98 -1.91 14.86 -6.28
C GLU A 98 -2.23 14.30 -4.86
N PRO A 99 -1.24 13.70 -4.17
CA PRO A 99 0.10 13.38 -4.66
C PRO A 99 0.08 12.20 -5.66
N TYR A 100 0.96 12.25 -6.64
CA TYR A 100 1.26 11.17 -7.56
C TYR A 100 2.15 10.14 -6.88
N LEU A 101 1.72 8.88 -6.95
CA LEU A 101 2.45 7.75 -6.40
C LEU A 101 3.37 7.15 -7.46
N TRP A 102 4.66 7.18 -7.20
CA TRP A 102 5.69 6.48 -7.97
C TRP A 102 6.13 5.24 -7.19
N CYS A 103 6.18 4.07 -7.83
CA CYS A 103 6.75 2.87 -7.22
C CYS A 103 7.27 1.86 -8.25
N GLY A 104 8.13 0.97 -7.78
CA GLY A 104 8.69 -0.14 -8.53
C GLY A 104 9.48 -1.09 -7.63
N THR A 105 10.20 -2.03 -8.24
CA THR A 105 11.08 -2.98 -7.52
C THR A 105 12.52 -2.87 -7.98
N VAL A 106 13.45 -3.15 -7.08
CA VAL A 106 14.88 -3.35 -7.37
C VAL A 106 15.38 -4.63 -6.73
N THR A 107 16.38 -5.27 -7.35
CA THR A 107 16.96 -6.54 -6.87
C THR A 107 18.31 -6.30 -6.19
N GLU A 108 18.47 -6.86 -5.00
CA GLU A 108 19.70 -6.82 -4.23
C GLU A 108 20.86 -7.59 -4.87
N PRO A 109 22.12 -7.22 -4.55
CA PRO A 109 22.57 -6.09 -3.72
C PRO A 109 22.99 -4.86 -4.55
N LYS A 110 22.61 -4.84 -5.84
CA LYS A 110 23.17 -3.89 -6.82
C LYS A 110 22.78 -2.44 -6.52
N TYR A 111 21.56 -2.22 -6.03
CA TYR A 111 20.97 -0.88 -5.90
C TYR A 111 21.07 -0.36 -4.46
N GLU A 112 21.76 0.76 -4.29
CA GLU A 112 21.85 1.44 -3.00
C GLU A 112 20.65 2.35 -2.78
N LYS A 113 20.32 3.17 -3.80
CA LYS A 113 19.27 4.20 -3.73
C LYS A 113 18.46 4.27 -5.01
N VAL A 114 17.24 4.78 -4.90
CA VAL A 114 16.43 5.23 -6.04
C VAL A 114 16.07 6.70 -5.81
N ILE A 115 16.24 7.51 -6.84
CA ILE A 115 15.95 8.95 -6.84
C ILE A 115 14.83 9.20 -7.85
N VAL A 116 13.79 9.91 -7.43
CA VAL A 116 12.64 10.33 -8.25
C VAL A 116 12.62 11.85 -8.28
N GLY A 117 12.87 12.44 -9.45
CA GLY A 117 13.20 13.85 -9.59
C GLY A 117 14.45 14.19 -8.76
N ASP A 118 14.28 15.04 -7.75
CA ASP A 118 15.34 15.42 -6.80
C ASP A 118 15.20 14.75 -5.42
N THR A 119 14.30 13.79 -5.26
CA THR A 119 13.96 13.18 -3.97
C THR A 119 14.38 11.71 -3.90
N GLU A 120 15.04 11.32 -2.81
CA GLU A 120 15.33 9.91 -2.53
C GLU A 120 14.03 9.17 -2.20
N ALA A 121 13.76 8.09 -2.95
CA ALA A 121 12.64 7.21 -2.73
C ALA A 121 12.87 6.34 -1.49
N LYS A 122 11.79 5.93 -0.83
CA LYS A 122 11.86 4.96 0.27
C LYS A 122 12.06 3.57 -0.30
N LEU A 123 13.03 2.82 0.21
CA LEU A 123 13.25 1.41 -0.12
C LEU A 123 12.83 0.51 1.04
N ILE A 124 11.92 -0.43 0.77
CA ILE A 124 11.38 -1.39 1.74
C ILE A 124 11.77 -2.79 1.31
N ALA A 125 12.38 -3.56 2.20
CA ALA A 125 12.76 -4.95 1.92
C ALA A 125 11.52 -5.85 1.84
N MET A 126 11.48 -6.72 0.83
CA MET A 126 10.46 -7.76 0.73
C MET A 126 10.87 -9.00 1.52
N ASN A 127 9.89 -9.83 1.87
CA ASN A 127 10.10 -11.04 2.67
C ASN A 127 10.97 -12.10 1.96
N ASP A 128 11.15 -12.01 0.65
CA ASP A 128 12.06 -12.90 -0.11
C ASP A 128 13.55 -12.60 0.13
N GLY A 129 13.88 -11.47 0.77
CA GLY A 129 15.24 -11.06 1.12
C GLY A 129 16.11 -10.66 -0.07
N THR A 130 15.58 -10.67 -1.29
CA THR A 130 16.31 -10.40 -2.54
C THR A 130 15.76 -9.21 -3.30
N LYS A 131 14.51 -8.82 -3.03
CA LYS A 131 13.86 -7.67 -3.65
C LYS A 131 13.62 -6.58 -2.61
N ARG A 132 13.73 -5.34 -3.05
CA ARG A 132 13.18 -4.17 -2.35
C ARG A 132 12.14 -3.51 -3.24
N VAL A 133 11.05 -3.05 -2.63
CA VAL A 133 10.11 -2.12 -3.26
C VAL A 133 10.60 -0.72 -2.99
N TRP A 134 10.60 0.12 -4.01
CA TRP A 134 10.82 1.55 -3.83
C TRP A 134 9.55 2.32 -4.10
N TYR A 135 9.34 3.44 -3.40
CA TYR A 135 8.26 4.37 -3.71
C TYR A 135 8.58 5.82 -3.35
N GLN A 136 7.85 6.73 -3.98
CA GLN A 136 7.91 8.17 -3.72
C GLN A 136 6.54 8.82 -4.02
N LEU A 137 6.18 9.83 -3.23
CA LEU A 137 5.00 10.67 -3.46
C LEU A 137 5.44 12.02 -4.04
N SER A 138 5.02 12.34 -5.27
CA SER A 138 5.37 13.60 -5.95
C SER A 138 4.15 14.46 -6.28
N GLN A 139 4.35 15.77 -6.40
CA GLN A 139 3.38 16.69 -7.01
C GLN A 139 3.53 16.74 -8.54
N ASN A 140 4.63 16.22 -9.09
CA ASN A 140 4.89 16.19 -10.52
C ASN A 140 4.52 14.82 -11.11
N LYS A 141 3.70 14.86 -12.16
CA LYS A 141 3.26 13.67 -12.91
C LYS A 141 4.33 13.10 -13.83
N ASN A 142 5.42 13.81 -14.04
CA ASN A 142 6.49 13.41 -14.94
C ASN A 142 7.86 13.64 -14.29
N GLU A 143 8.27 12.65 -13.50
CA GLU A 143 9.58 12.63 -12.85
C GLU A 143 10.57 11.78 -13.65
N GLU A 144 11.83 12.21 -13.64
CA GLU A 144 12.96 11.38 -14.00
C GLU A 144 13.26 10.40 -12.86
N ILE A 145 13.69 9.20 -13.19
CA ILE A 145 13.99 8.17 -12.18
C ILE A 145 15.35 7.57 -12.48
N LYS A 146 16.22 7.64 -11.48
CA LYS A 146 17.55 7.04 -11.52
C LYS A 146 17.81 6.21 -10.28
N ALA A 147 18.62 5.17 -10.41
CA ALA A 147 19.16 4.44 -9.28
C ALA A 147 20.66 4.70 -9.13
N ILE A 148 21.11 4.73 -7.88
CA ILE A 148 22.53 4.76 -7.52
C ILE A 148 22.91 3.34 -7.11
N LEU A 149 23.91 2.79 -7.79
CA LEU A 149 24.43 1.46 -7.52
C LEU A 149 25.41 1.50 -6.35
N THR A 150 25.68 0.33 -5.76
CA THR A 150 26.63 0.20 -4.64
C THR A 150 28.09 0.52 -5.00
N ASP A 151 28.43 0.59 -6.29
CA ASP A 151 29.73 1.07 -6.77
C ASP A 151 29.76 2.59 -7.01
N GLY A 152 28.65 3.29 -6.75
CA GLY A 152 28.47 4.72 -6.95
C GLY A 152 28.11 5.14 -8.38
N SER A 153 27.97 4.20 -9.32
CA SER A 153 27.48 4.49 -10.67
C SER A 153 25.97 4.77 -10.67
N GLU A 154 25.50 5.45 -11.72
CA GLU A 154 24.09 5.80 -11.90
C GLU A 154 23.49 5.02 -13.08
N GLU A 155 22.26 4.52 -12.89
CA GLU A 155 21.47 3.86 -13.92
C GLU A 155 20.14 4.58 -14.07
N TRP A 156 19.85 5.03 -15.31
CA TRP A 156 18.59 5.67 -15.63
C TRP A 156 17.57 4.59 -15.80
N LEU A 157 16.57 4.67 -14.95
CA LEU A 157 15.49 3.72 -14.98
C LEU A 157 14.35 4.32 -15.84
N LYS A 158 14.02 5.62 -15.68
CA LYS A 158 13.15 6.37 -16.62
C LYS A 158 13.69 7.77 -16.92
N GLU A 159 13.81 8.03 -18.22
CA GLU A 159 14.11 9.35 -18.76
C GLU A 159 12.82 10.13 -19.07
N VAL A 160 12.85 11.45 -18.88
CA VAL A 160 11.75 12.32 -19.30
C VAL A 160 11.88 12.60 -20.79
N VAL A 161 10.96 12.09 -21.60
CA VAL A 161 10.87 12.45 -23.03
C VAL A 161 10.55 13.95 -23.14
N HIS A 162 11.49 14.72 -23.69
CA HIS A 162 11.36 16.16 -23.97
C HIS A 162 10.71 16.42 -25.33
#